data_AF-A0A1H7EMR2-F1
#
_entry.id   AF-A0A1H7EMR2-F1
#
_cell.length_a   1.000
_cell.length_b   1.000
_cell.length_c   1.000
_cell.angle_alpha   90.00
_cell.angle_beta   90.00
_cell.angle_gamma   90.00
#
_symmetry.space_group_name_H-M   'P 1'
#
loop_
_entity.id
_entity.type
_entity.pdbx_description
1 polymer ?
#
loop_
_entity_poly.entity_id
_entity_poly.type
_entity_poly.pdbx_seq_one_letter_code
_entity_poly.pdbx_strand_id
1 'polypeptide(L)'
;MSVRVAPGDGSPLYIGYSGERIASPDGAHTTVWTYETEKPHSDSLNSVTLDGLAIPGAHWGRGHAWSPDSAYFTLESYTDEGSVLRVVRAADRMWTKVASNATTLSFVYPHLRLRGYGRGDDGAEQRFSFTANTKWAPVASA
;
A
#
# COMPACT_ATOMS: atom_id res chain seq x y z
N MET A 1 14.99 9.39 -12.44
CA MET A 1 14.71 8.34 -11.45
C MET A 1 14.65 7.00 -12.16
N SER A 2 15.44 6.01 -11.75
CA SER A 2 15.38 4.65 -12.32
C SER A 2 14.08 3.96 -11.90
N VAL A 3 13.53 3.10 -12.77
CA VAL A 3 12.35 2.29 -12.45
C VAL A 3 12.79 1.02 -11.73
N ARG A 4 12.23 0.76 -10.55
CA ARG A 4 12.35 -0.51 -9.83
C ARG A 4 11.16 -1.40 -10.20
N VAL A 5 11.38 -2.71 -10.32
CA VAL A 5 10.28 -3.67 -10.51
C VAL A 5 9.88 -4.23 -9.15
N ALA A 6 8.57 -4.29 -8.88
CA ALA A 6 8.04 -4.91 -7.68
C ALA A 6 8.33 -6.42 -7.66
N PRO A 7 8.61 -7.03 -6.50
CA PRO A 7 8.83 -8.47 -6.40
C PRO A 7 7.59 -9.26 -6.85
N GLY A 8 7.80 -10.26 -7.72
CA GLY A 8 6.75 -11.16 -8.19
C GLY A 8 6.29 -12.21 -7.18
N ASP A 9 6.78 -12.15 -5.94
CA ASP A 9 6.43 -13.05 -4.84
C ASP A 9 5.49 -12.41 -3.80
N GLY A 10 5.12 -11.13 -4.02
CA GLY A 10 4.27 -10.39 -3.11
C GLY A 10 4.99 -9.80 -1.90
N SER A 11 6.33 -9.86 -1.85
CA SER A 11 7.10 -9.24 -0.78
C SER A 11 7.03 -7.70 -0.84
N PRO A 12 6.96 -7.02 0.32
CA PRO A 12 6.89 -5.58 0.37
C PRO A 12 8.22 -4.93 -0.03
N LEU A 13 8.12 -3.77 -0.65
CA LEU A 13 9.20 -2.84 -0.89
C LEU A 13 9.16 -1.71 0.13
N TYR A 14 10.34 -1.38 0.66
CA TYR A 14 10.53 -0.17 1.43
C TYR A 14 10.64 1.04 0.51
N ILE A 15 9.84 2.07 0.76
CA ILE A 15 9.90 3.36 0.07
C ILE A 15 10.67 4.37 0.92
N GLY A 16 11.84 4.79 0.44
CA GLY A 16 12.72 5.73 1.13
C GLY A 16 12.35 7.20 0.90
N TYR A 17 13.22 8.08 1.40
CA TYR A 17 13.06 9.55 1.32
C TYR A 17 13.34 10.14 -0.06
N SER A 18 13.97 9.39 -0.96
CA SER A 18 14.20 9.86 -2.33
C SER A 18 12.96 9.77 -3.22
N GLY A 19 11.85 9.21 -2.70
CA GLY A 19 10.76 8.69 -3.52
C GLY A 19 11.21 7.44 -4.28
N GLU A 20 10.29 6.85 -5.05
CA GLU A 20 10.53 5.69 -5.89
C GLU A 20 9.58 5.66 -7.09
N ARG A 21 10.04 5.06 -8.20
CA ARG A 21 9.16 4.68 -9.32
C ARG A 21 9.15 3.17 -9.43
N ILE A 22 7.96 2.57 -9.27
CA ILE A 22 7.81 1.12 -9.11
C ILE A 22 6.85 0.60 -10.16
N ALA A 23 7.34 -0.27 -11.04
CA ALA A 23 6.52 -1.05 -11.95
C ALA A 23 5.91 -2.27 -11.23
N SER A 24 4.68 -2.63 -11.58
CA SER A 24 4.08 -3.91 -11.17
C SER A 24 4.93 -5.09 -11.67
N PRO A 25 4.77 -6.31 -11.11
CA PRO A 25 5.55 -7.48 -11.52
C PRO A 25 5.54 -7.77 -13.03
N ASP A 26 4.42 -7.52 -13.70
CA ASP A 26 4.27 -7.67 -15.17
C ASP A 26 4.61 -6.40 -15.97
N GLY A 27 4.88 -5.29 -15.29
CA GLY A 27 5.13 -3.97 -15.88
C GLY A 27 3.90 -3.24 -16.43
N ALA A 28 2.69 -3.78 -16.28
CA ALA A 28 1.46 -3.17 -16.80
C ALA A 28 1.08 -1.87 -16.08
N HIS A 29 1.44 -1.76 -14.80
CA HIS A 29 1.15 -0.60 -13.96
C HIS A 29 2.42 0.00 -13.38
N THR A 30 2.37 1.29 -13.06
CA THR A 30 3.46 1.99 -12.37
C THR A 30 2.91 2.85 -11.24
N THR A 31 3.42 2.64 -10.02
CA THR A 31 3.29 3.63 -8.94
C THR A 31 4.49 4.58 -8.93
N VAL A 32 4.23 5.86 -8.69
CA VAL A 32 5.27 6.85 -8.41
C VAL A 32 5.03 7.40 -7.02
N TRP A 33 6.05 7.27 -6.19
CA TRP A 33 6.08 7.74 -4.81
C TRP A 33 6.98 8.96 -4.75
N THR A 34 6.42 10.09 -4.34
CA THR A 34 7.18 11.33 -4.15
C THR A 34 7.16 11.67 -2.68
N TYR A 35 8.35 11.79 -2.07
CA TYR A 35 8.47 12.22 -0.69
C TYR A 35 8.00 13.67 -0.56
N GLU A 36 7.09 13.92 0.38
CA GLU A 36 6.55 15.25 0.64
C GLU A 36 7.10 15.81 1.95
N THR A 37 6.99 15.03 3.04
CA THR A 37 7.30 15.52 4.39
C THR A 37 7.42 14.39 5.42
N GLU A 38 7.70 14.77 6.66
CA GLU A 38 7.60 13.95 7.87
C GLU A 38 6.69 14.68 8.88
N LYS A 39 5.75 13.95 9.49
CA LYS A 39 5.09 14.43 10.72
C LYS A 39 5.92 14.00 11.93
N PRO A 40 5.84 14.70 13.09
CA PRO A 40 6.41 14.19 14.33
C PRO A 40 5.94 12.76 14.59
N HIS A 41 6.88 11.83 14.78
CA HIS A 41 6.64 10.39 14.98
C HIS A 41 6.08 9.63 13.76
N SER A 42 6.20 10.18 12.55
CA SER A 42 5.88 9.48 11.31
C SER A 42 7.07 9.47 10.36
N ASP A 43 7.08 8.48 9.50
CA ASP A 43 8.26 8.05 8.78
C ASP A 43 7.96 8.07 7.27
N SER A 44 8.52 9.04 6.54
CA SER A 44 8.38 9.22 5.07
C SER A 44 6.93 9.27 4.58
N LEU A 45 6.36 10.47 4.54
CA LEU A 45 5.02 10.69 4.02
C LEU A 45 5.11 11.08 2.55
N ASN A 46 4.51 10.25 1.70
CA ASN A 46 4.62 10.36 0.26
C ASN A 46 3.27 10.73 -0.38
N SER A 47 3.31 11.45 -1.49
CA SER A 47 2.25 11.44 -2.48
C SER A 47 2.45 10.23 -3.41
N VAL A 48 1.36 9.66 -3.91
CA VAL A 48 1.40 8.48 -4.79
C VAL A 48 0.55 8.72 -6.02
N THR A 49 1.08 8.37 -7.18
CA THR A 49 0.29 8.23 -8.42
C THR A 49 0.28 6.78 -8.87
N LEU A 50 -0.81 6.32 -9.47
CA LEU A 50 -0.90 5.09 -10.26
C LEU A 50 -1.12 5.46 -11.73
N ASP A 51 -0.21 5.04 -12.60
CA ASP A 51 -0.24 5.31 -14.04
C ASP A 51 -0.40 6.80 -14.37
N GLY A 52 0.28 7.64 -13.59
CA GLY A 52 0.27 9.10 -13.72
C GLY A 52 -0.96 9.78 -13.09
N LEU A 53 -1.93 9.03 -12.58
CA LEU A 53 -3.10 9.56 -11.90
C LEU A 53 -2.87 9.57 -10.40
N ALA A 54 -3.08 10.70 -9.75
CA ALA A 54 -2.94 10.81 -8.30
C ALA A 54 -3.85 9.82 -7.57
N ILE A 55 -3.33 9.26 -6.47
CA ILE A 55 -4.11 8.54 -5.47
C ILE A 55 -4.44 9.53 -4.34
N PRO A 56 -5.68 10.02 -4.29
CA PRO A 56 -6.22 10.87 -3.24
C PRO A 56 -5.86 10.42 -1.83
N GLY A 57 -5.25 11.34 -1.09
CA GLY A 57 -4.71 11.11 0.24
C GLY A 57 -3.39 11.84 0.37
N ALA A 58 -3.28 12.66 1.41
CA ALA A 58 -1.98 13.15 1.83
C ALA A 58 -1.39 12.10 2.78
N HIS A 59 -0.10 11.76 2.61
CA HIS A 59 0.70 10.98 3.56
C HIS A 59 0.59 9.45 3.45
N TRP A 60 1.07 8.87 2.34
CA TRP A 60 1.26 7.43 2.21
C TRP A 60 2.63 7.00 2.78
N GLY A 61 2.61 6.01 3.68
CA GLY A 61 3.76 5.40 4.34
C GLY A 61 4.43 4.29 3.52
N ARG A 62 5.42 3.64 4.11
CA ARG A 62 6.47 2.90 3.38
C ARG A 62 6.15 1.45 3.00
N GLY A 63 5.01 0.91 3.44
CA GLY A 63 4.63 -0.50 3.23
C GLY A 63 3.95 -0.74 1.89
N HIS A 64 4.73 -0.84 0.81
CA HIS A 64 4.22 -1.05 -0.54
C HIS A 64 4.50 -2.46 -1.08
N ALA A 65 3.48 -3.29 -1.24
CA ALA A 65 3.56 -4.60 -1.89
C ALA A 65 2.62 -4.63 -3.09
N TRP A 66 3.05 -5.23 -4.18
CA TRP A 66 2.19 -5.63 -5.29
C TRP A 66 1.82 -7.10 -5.17
N SER A 67 0.61 -7.48 -5.60
CA SER A 67 0.30 -8.88 -5.82
C SER A 67 1.04 -9.42 -7.05
N PRO A 68 1.43 -10.72 -7.07
CA PRO A 68 2.13 -11.33 -8.21
C PRO A 68 1.42 -11.19 -9.56
N ASP A 69 0.09 -11.15 -9.55
CA ASP A 69 -0.76 -10.98 -10.73
C ASP A 69 -0.89 -9.51 -11.17
N SER A 70 -0.20 -8.58 -10.52
CA SER A 70 -0.20 -7.14 -10.80
C SER A 70 -1.57 -6.46 -10.71
N ALA A 71 -2.57 -7.15 -10.16
CA ALA A 71 -3.94 -6.63 -10.08
C ALA A 71 -4.18 -5.75 -8.85
N TYR A 72 -3.34 -5.89 -7.81
CA TYR A 72 -3.53 -5.22 -6.53
C TYR A 72 -2.22 -4.72 -5.92
N PHE A 73 -2.31 -3.68 -5.10
CA PHE A 73 -1.18 -3.24 -4.27
C PHE A 73 -1.62 -2.64 -2.94
N THR A 74 -0.70 -2.57 -1.99
CA THR A 74 -0.93 -1.99 -0.66
C THR A 74 -0.55 -0.52 -0.61
N LEU A 75 -1.30 0.21 0.21
CA LEU A 75 -1.00 1.57 0.63
C LEU A 75 -1.28 1.71 2.12
N GLU A 76 -0.40 2.34 2.86
CA GLU A 76 -0.59 2.64 4.26
C GLU A 76 -0.70 4.16 4.43
N SER A 77 -1.71 4.70 5.11
CA SER A 77 -1.75 6.13 5.44
C SER A 77 -1.97 6.38 6.92
N TYR A 78 -1.46 7.51 7.41
CA TYR A 78 -1.74 7.98 8.75
C TYR A 78 -2.97 8.90 8.74
N THR A 79 -4.02 8.50 9.45
CA THR A 79 -5.22 9.28 9.71
C THR A 79 -5.33 9.61 11.20
N ASP A 80 -6.39 10.33 11.59
CA ASP A 80 -6.69 10.58 13.00
C ASP A 80 -7.03 9.30 13.77
N GLU A 81 -7.34 8.20 13.06
CA GLU A 81 -7.55 6.86 13.63
C GLU A 81 -6.23 6.08 13.85
N GLY A 82 -5.09 6.67 13.52
CA GLY A 82 -3.79 6.01 13.44
C GLY A 82 -3.45 5.56 12.02
N SER A 83 -2.54 4.60 11.89
CA SER A 83 -2.21 4.06 10.58
C SER A 83 -3.34 3.19 10.04
N VAL A 84 -3.62 3.29 8.74
CA VAL A 84 -4.64 2.52 8.05
C VAL A 84 -4.04 1.89 6.80
N LEU A 85 -3.99 0.56 6.79
CA LEU A 85 -3.59 -0.25 5.65
C LEU A 85 -4.78 -0.44 4.70
N ARG A 86 -4.57 -0.09 3.44
CA ARG A 86 -5.51 -0.27 2.33
C ARG A 86 -4.90 -1.16 1.27
N VAL A 87 -5.78 -1.86 0.56
CA VAL A 87 -5.44 -2.51 -0.70
C VAL A 87 -6.19 -1.82 -1.82
N VAL A 88 -5.49 -1.51 -2.90
CA VAL A 88 -6.01 -0.92 -4.13
C VAL A 88 -6.07 -2.00 -5.19
N ARG A 89 -7.17 -2.05 -5.93
CA ARG A 89 -7.33 -2.79 -7.18
C ARG A 89 -6.96 -1.86 -8.34
N ALA A 90 -5.92 -2.22 -9.09
CA ALA A 90 -5.32 -1.33 -10.08
C ALA A 90 -6.27 -1.04 -11.26
N ALA A 91 -6.92 -2.08 -11.77
CA ALA A 91 -7.73 -2.03 -13.00
C ALA A 91 -8.82 -0.94 -13.00
N ASP A 92 -9.45 -0.70 -11.85
CA ASP A 92 -10.57 0.24 -11.72
C ASP A 92 -10.41 1.25 -10.59
N ARG A 93 -9.21 1.33 -9.99
CA ARG A 93 -8.87 2.28 -8.92
C ARG A 93 -9.88 2.24 -7.78
N MET A 94 -10.20 1.04 -7.34
CA MET A 94 -11.00 0.81 -6.16
C MET A 94 -10.09 0.42 -4.99
N TRP A 95 -10.46 0.77 -3.77
CA TRP A 95 -9.72 0.39 -2.58
C TRP A 95 -10.60 -0.20 -1.49
N THR A 96 -9.97 -0.84 -0.52
CA THR A 96 -10.63 -1.31 0.70
C THR A 96 -9.71 -1.13 1.89
N LYS A 97 -10.28 -0.80 3.06
CA LYS A 97 -9.55 -0.78 4.34
C LYS A 97 -9.39 -2.21 4.81
N VAL A 98 -8.16 -2.61 5.10
CA VAL A 98 -7.83 -3.98 5.54
C VAL A 98 -7.61 -4.03 7.04
N ALA A 99 -6.79 -3.14 7.57
CA ALA A 99 -6.42 -3.11 8.98
C ALA A 99 -6.01 -1.71 9.42
N SER A 100 -5.93 -1.50 10.73
CA SER A 100 -5.31 -0.33 11.34
C SER A 100 -4.05 -0.76 12.09
N ASN A 101 -3.03 0.10 12.12
CA ASN A 101 -1.74 -0.14 12.78
C ASN A 101 -1.15 -1.51 12.42
N ALA A 102 -1.08 -1.81 11.12
CA ALA A 102 -0.56 -3.06 10.62
C ALA A 102 0.32 -2.85 9.40
N THR A 103 1.42 -3.59 9.34
CA THR A 103 2.32 -3.61 8.20
C THR A 103 2.13 -4.87 7.37
N THR A 104 2.40 -4.76 6.06
CA THR A 104 2.32 -5.89 5.14
C THR A 104 3.57 -6.75 5.25
N LEU A 105 3.39 -8.06 5.42
CA LEU A 105 4.46 -9.05 5.37
C LEU A 105 4.58 -9.70 3.99
N SER A 106 3.44 -10.02 3.37
CA SER A 106 3.38 -10.50 1.99
C SER A 106 1.97 -10.35 1.43
N PHE A 107 1.85 -10.14 0.12
CA PHE A 107 0.57 -10.05 -0.56
C PHE A 107 0.50 -10.98 -1.78
N VAL A 108 -0.23 -12.09 -1.64
CA VAL A 108 -0.55 -13.00 -2.74
C VAL A 108 -2.05 -13.16 -2.77
N TYR A 109 -2.72 -12.46 -3.68
CA TYR A 109 -4.18 -12.44 -3.74
C TYR A 109 -4.75 -13.89 -3.83
N PRO A 110 -5.80 -14.23 -3.05
CA PRO A 110 -6.63 -13.37 -2.22
C PRO A 110 -6.17 -13.24 -0.75
N HIS A 111 -4.89 -13.42 -0.44
CA HIS A 111 -4.37 -13.40 0.93
C HIS A 111 -3.33 -12.32 1.16
N LEU A 112 -3.57 -11.49 2.18
CA LEU A 112 -2.60 -10.54 2.71
C LEU A 112 -2.15 -11.03 4.08
N ARG A 113 -0.84 -11.27 4.22
CA ARG A 113 -0.22 -11.49 5.53
C ARG A 113 0.22 -10.16 6.09
N LEU A 114 -0.14 -9.91 7.33
CA LEU A 114 0.14 -8.66 8.02
C LEU A 114 0.59 -8.92 9.44
N ARG A 115 1.29 -7.95 10.02
CA ARG A 115 1.64 -7.93 11.44
C ARG A 115 1.16 -6.62 12.02
N GLY A 116 0.45 -6.68 13.13
CA GLY A 116 0.09 -5.48 13.84
C GLY A 116 1.30 -4.80 14.49
N TYR A 117 1.10 -3.58 14.94
CA TYR A 117 2.08 -2.83 15.72
C TYR A 117 1.38 -1.80 16.61
N GLY A 118 2.13 -1.21 17.54
CA GLY A 118 1.62 -0.21 18.47
C GLY A 118 1.15 -0.80 19.80
N ARG A 119 0.48 0.02 20.61
CA ARG A 119 0.15 -0.34 21.99
C ARG A 119 -0.96 -1.40 22.03
N GLY A 120 -0.67 -2.54 22.67
CA GLY A 120 -1.65 -3.63 22.85
C GLY A 120 -1.67 -4.65 21.72
N ASP A 121 -0.81 -4.49 20.71
CA ASP A 121 -0.55 -5.52 19.72
C ASP A 121 0.45 -6.55 20.28
N ASP A 122 0.19 -7.83 20.04
CA ASP A 122 1.06 -8.94 20.49
C ASP A 122 2.14 -9.30 19.45
N GLY A 123 2.20 -8.58 18.33
CA GLY A 123 3.10 -8.82 17.22
C GLY A 123 2.74 -10.08 16.42
N ALA A 124 1.59 -10.70 16.67
CA ALA A 124 1.20 -11.92 15.98
C ALA A 124 0.94 -11.66 14.49
N GLU A 125 1.36 -12.62 13.67
CA GLU A 125 1.04 -12.58 12.26
C GLU A 125 -0.41 -12.95 12.03
N GLN A 126 -1.07 -12.16 11.19
CA GLN A 126 -2.46 -12.35 10.83
C GLN A 126 -2.57 -12.52 9.32
N ARG A 127 -3.65 -13.18 8.90
CA ARG A 127 -3.99 -13.36 7.49
C ARG A 127 -5.36 -12.75 7.24
N PHE A 128 -5.39 -11.73 6.39
CA PHE A 128 -6.62 -11.21 5.80
C PHE A 128 -6.90 -11.94 4.49
N SER A 129 -8.17 -12.33 4.26
CA SER A 129 -8.59 -12.99 3.01
C SER A 129 -9.66 -12.17 2.31
N PHE A 130 -9.39 -11.77 1.07
CA PHE A 130 -10.36 -11.12 0.20
C PHE A 130 -11.38 -12.15 -0.27
N THR A 131 -12.66 -11.78 -0.23
CA THR A 131 -13.77 -12.66 -0.64
C THR A 131 -14.68 -11.93 -1.60
N ALA A 132 -15.67 -12.64 -2.17
CA ALA A 132 -16.71 -12.01 -2.98
C ALA A 132 -17.49 -10.90 -2.24
N ASN A 133 -17.49 -10.92 -0.90
CA ASN A 133 -18.17 -9.94 -0.07
C ASN A 133 -17.28 -8.76 0.35
N THR A 134 -16.01 -8.73 -0.08
CA THR A 134 -15.14 -7.60 0.24
C THR A 134 -15.72 -6.33 -0.40
N LYS A 135 -15.98 -5.33 0.45
CA LYS A 135 -16.49 -4.04 0.01
C LYS A 135 -15.35 -3.21 -0.54
N TRP A 136 -15.49 -2.82 -1.80
CA TRP A 136 -14.58 -1.92 -2.48
C TRP A 136 -15.25 -0.56 -2.61
N ALA A 137 -14.49 0.50 -2.39
CA ALA A 137 -14.92 1.88 -2.62
C ALA A 137 -14.04 2.51 -3.71
N PRO A 138 -14.55 3.46 -4.51
CA PRO A 138 -13.70 4.23 -5.39
C PRO A 138 -12.60 4.93 -4.60
N VAL A 139 -11.40 4.99 -5.17
CA VAL A 139 -10.40 5.97 -4.75
C VAL A 139 -10.96 7.34 -5.16
N ALA A 140 -11.66 8.00 -4.25
CA ALA A 140 -12.45 9.20 -4.53
C ALA A 140 -11.56 10.31 -5.08
N SER A 141 -11.81 10.79 -6.30
CA SER A 141 -11.14 11.96 -6.87
C SER A 141 -11.30 13.14 -5.91
N ALA A 142 -10.18 13.71 -5.47
CA ALA A 142 -10.15 14.98 -4.77
C ALA A 142 -10.73 16.10 -5.64
#